data_AF-A0A0J6NEY7-F1
#
_entry.id   AF-A0A0J6NEY7-F1
#
_cell.length_a   1.000
_cell.length_b   1.000
_cell.length_c   1.000
_cell.angle_alpha   90.00
_cell.angle_beta   90.00
_cell.angle_gamma   90.00
#
_symmetry.space_group_name_H-M   'P 1'
#
loop_
_entity.id
_entity.type
_entity.pdbx_description
1 polymer ?
#
loop_
_entity_poly.entity_id
_entity_poly.type
_entity_poly.pdbx_seq_one_letter_code
_entity_poly.pdbx_strand_id
1 'polypeptide(L)'
;ELVFGADIKESDIQVLRSGNDMVFRHINGQDSVTVKDWFGDQLNWIEQITFASGVKWTAEQLMKQGVPLVGSELGDTLRGGNVDDWMQGNGGNDSLYGGNGNDLIEGG
;
A
#
# COMPACT_ATOMS: atom_id res chain seq x y z
N GLU A 1 8.93 -5.89 13.99
CA GLU A 1 9.82 -5.25 12.99
C GLU A 1 9.93 -6.16 11.77
N LEU A 2 9.97 -5.56 10.58
CA LEU A 2 10.30 -6.22 9.31
C LEU A 2 11.68 -5.73 8.87
N VAL A 3 12.55 -6.65 8.44
CA VAL A 3 13.92 -6.30 8.02
C VAL A 3 14.16 -6.80 6.60
N PHE A 4 14.47 -5.89 5.68
CA PHE A 4 14.86 -6.22 4.32
C PHE A 4 16.36 -6.55 4.25
N GLY A 5 16.69 -7.56 3.45
CA GLY A 5 18.08 -7.98 3.22
C GLY A 5 18.90 -6.92 2.48
N ALA A 6 20.23 -7.09 2.47
CA ALA A 6 21.16 -6.11 1.90
C ALA A 6 20.97 -5.81 0.41
N ASP A 7 20.37 -6.74 -0.33
CA ASP A 7 20.12 -6.61 -1.77
C ASP A 7 18.81 -5.89 -2.10
N ILE A 8 18.02 -5.50 -1.09
CA ILE A 8 16.75 -4.79 -1.25
C ILE A 8 16.90 -3.39 -0.65
N LYS A 9 16.89 -2.35 -1.50
CA LYS A 9 16.97 -0.96 -1.08
C LYS A 9 15.59 -0.37 -0.85
N GLU A 10 15.53 0.70 -0.06
CA GLU A 10 14.28 1.45 0.14
C GLU A 10 13.68 1.99 -1.16
N SER A 11 14.51 2.30 -2.16
CA SER A 11 14.07 2.73 -3.50
C SER A 11 13.43 1.61 -4.32
N ASP A 12 13.66 0.36 -3.94
CA ASP A 12 13.15 -0.81 -4.66
C ASP A 12 11.75 -1.20 -4.19
N ILE A 13 11.25 -0.58 -3.11
CA ILE A 13 9.98 -0.90 -2.47
C ILE A 13 8.95 0.20 -2.72
N GLN A 14 7.83 -0.20 -3.32
CA GLN A 14 6.59 0.58 -3.34
C GLN A 14 5.66 0.08 -2.24
N VAL A 15 5.03 1.03 -1.54
CA VAL A 15 4.07 0.73 -0.49
C VAL A 15 2.66 0.98 -1.05
N LEU A 16 1.83 -0.05 -1.01
CA LEU A 16 0.49 -0.06 -1.59
C LEU A 16 -0.49 -0.67 -0.60
N ARG A 17 -1.76 -0.29 -0.70
CA ARG A 17 -2.86 -0.88 0.05
C ARG A 17 -3.64 -1.79 -0.88
N SER A 18 -3.83 -3.04 -0.46
CA SER A 18 -4.68 -4.01 -1.17
C SER A 18 -5.80 -4.44 -0.23
N GLY A 19 -7.01 -3.93 -0.44
CA GLY A 19 -8.12 -4.14 0.50
C GLY A 19 -7.78 -3.59 1.90
N ASN A 20 -7.64 -4.47 2.90
CA ASN A 20 -7.24 -4.09 4.26
C ASN A 20 -5.76 -4.36 4.57
N ASP A 21 -4.99 -4.83 3.59
CA ASP A 21 -3.61 -5.22 3.79
C ASP A 21 -2.65 -4.11 3.36
N MET A 22 -1.50 -4.04 4.03
CA MET A 22 -0.35 -3.26 3.58
C MET A 22 0.56 -4.17 2.74
N VAL A 23 0.93 -3.71 1.56
CA VAL A 23 1.78 -4.46 0.63
C VAL A 23 3.06 -3.66 0.37
N PHE A 24 4.18 -4.26 0.72
CA PHE A 24 5.51 -3.79 0.34
C PHE A 24 5.92 -4.55 -0.92
N ARG A 25 5.68 -3.94 -2.08
CA ARG A 25 5.92 -4.54 -3.39
C ARG A 25 7.28 -4.13 -3.91
N HIS A 26 8.07 -5.09 -4.36
CA HIS A 26 9.30 -4.78 -5.08
C HIS A 26 8.96 -4.27 -6.48
N ILE A 27 9.68 -3.27 -6.96
CA ILE A 27 9.52 -2.71 -8.32
C ILE A 27 9.81 -3.71 -9.46
N ASN A 28 10.22 -4.94 -9.15
CA ASN A 28 10.40 -6.00 -10.15
C ASN A 28 9.05 -6.60 -10.58
N GLY A 29 7.96 -6.22 -9.90
CA GLY A 29 6.60 -6.62 -10.21
C GLY A 29 6.21 -8.01 -9.71
N GLN A 30 7.15 -8.80 -9.18
CA GLN A 30 6.97 -10.20 -8.80
C GLN A 30 6.99 -10.42 -7.29
N ASP A 31 7.88 -9.72 -6.59
CA ASP A 31 8.06 -9.94 -5.15
C ASP A 31 7.23 -8.96 -4.33
N SER A 32 6.67 -9.46 -3.23
CA SER A 32 5.98 -8.62 -2.26
C SER A 32 5.97 -9.25 -0.88
N VAL A 33 5.93 -8.39 0.15
CA VAL A 33 5.57 -8.78 1.51
C VAL A 33 4.25 -8.12 1.85
N THR A 34 3.27 -8.92 2.27
CA THR A 34 1.95 -8.45 2.67
C THR A 34 1.81 -8.55 4.19
N VAL A 35 1.46 -7.43 4.82
CA VAL A 35 1.03 -7.40 6.22
C VAL A 35 -0.49 -7.36 6.25
N LYS A 36 -1.07 -8.47 6.69
CA LYS A 36 -2.51 -8.68 6.72
C LYS A 36 -3.21 -7.75 7.70
N ASP A 37 -4.38 -7.25 7.28
CA ASP A 37 -5.29 -6.47 8.12
C ASP A 37 -4.67 -5.22 8.77
N TRP A 38 -3.63 -4.66 8.14
CA TRP A 38 -2.96 -3.43 8.56
C TRP A 38 -3.93 -2.26 8.72
N PHE A 39 -4.86 -2.10 7.78
CA PHE A 39 -5.82 -0.99 7.81
C PHE A 39 -7.09 -1.30 8.63
N GLY A 40 -7.18 -2.49 9.22
CA GLY A 40 -8.29 -2.91 10.07
C GLY A 40 -8.10 -2.54 11.55
N ASP A 41 -6.89 -2.71 12.08
CA ASP A 41 -6.55 -2.44 13.49
C ASP A 41 -5.06 -2.08 13.61
N GLN A 42 -4.73 -1.09 14.46
CA GLN A 42 -3.35 -0.71 14.77
C GLN A 42 -2.57 -1.85 15.44
N LEU A 43 -3.25 -2.79 16.10
CA LEU A 43 -2.61 -3.99 16.68
C LEU A 43 -1.99 -4.91 15.62
N ASN A 44 -2.39 -4.78 14.35
CA ASN A 44 -1.82 -5.55 13.24
C ASN A 44 -0.59 -4.88 12.61
N TRP A 45 -0.20 -3.70 13.10
CA TRP A 45 0.92 -2.97 12.50
C TRP A 45 2.25 -3.62 12.82
N ILE A 46 3.13 -3.63 11.80
CA ILE A 46 4.56 -3.75 12.03
C ILE A 46 5.09 -2.34 12.26
N GLU A 47 5.50 -2.04 13.49
CA GLU A 47 5.89 -0.69 13.92
C GLU A 47 7.05 -0.08 13.13
N GLN A 48 7.98 -0.92 12.65
CA GLN A 48 9.20 -0.49 11.96
C GLN A 48 9.57 -1.46 10.84
N ILE A 49 9.93 -0.89 9.70
CA ILE A 49 10.55 -1.53 8.55
C ILE A 49 11.99 -1.01 8.47
N THR A 50 12.97 -1.91 8.44
CA THR A 50 14.40 -1.57 8.44
C THR A 50 15.09 -2.08 7.19
N PHE A 51 15.91 -1.24 6.57
CA PHE A 51 16.75 -1.58 5.44
C PHE A 51 18.22 -1.69 5.88
N ALA A 52 19.02 -2.45 5.12
CA ALA A 52 20.44 -2.64 5.42
C ALA A 52 21.27 -1.34 5.37
N SER A 53 20.78 -0.32 4.66
CA SER A 53 21.35 1.04 4.64
C SER A 53 21.24 1.76 5.99
N GLY A 54 20.42 1.24 6.91
CA GLY A 54 20.05 1.89 8.17
C GLY A 54 18.81 2.78 8.06
N VAL A 55 18.24 2.93 6.86
CA VAL A 55 16.94 3.59 6.66
C VAL A 55 15.85 2.81 7.39
N LYS A 56 14.92 3.56 7.99
CA LYS A 56 13.78 3.03 8.72
C LYS A 56 12.50 3.75 8.29
N TRP A 57 11.45 2.99 8.06
CA TRP A 57 10.09 3.51 7.92
C TRP A 57 9.27 3.08 9.12
N THR A 58 8.62 4.02 9.79
CA THR A 58 7.68 3.71 10.88
C THR A 58 6.27 3.56 10.34
N ALA A 59 5.45 2.75 11.02
CA ALA A 59 4.05 2.60 10.68
C ALA A 59 3.32 3.96 10.63
N GLU A 60 3.60 4.85 11.59
CA GLU A 60 3.03 6.20 11.63
C GLU A 60 3.41 7.04 10.39
N GLN A 61 4.66 6.96 9.93
CA GLN A 61 5.11 7.69 8.74
C GLN A 61 4.39 7.20 7.49
N LEU A 62 4.30 5.87 7.33
CA LEU A 62 3.60 5.26 6.19
C LEU A 62 2.12 5.66 6.16
N MET A 63 1.46 5.64 7.32
CA MET A 63 0.06 6.01 7.43
C MET A 63 -0.18 7.51 7.22
N LYS A 64 0.79 8.36 7.57
CA LYS A 64 0.70 9.80 7.36
C LYS A 64 0.92 10.21 5.90
N GLN A 65 1.77 9.47 5.17
CA GLN A 65 2.09 9.77 3.77
C GLN A 65 0.93 9.47 2.80
N GLY A 66 -0.04 8.66 3.23
CA GLY A 66 -1.09 8.14 2.34
C GLY A 66 -0.54 6.99 1.51
N VAL A 67 -1.26 5.87 1.50
CA VAL A 67 -0.86 4.65 0.77
C VAL A 67 -1.90 4.40 -0.33
N PRO A 68 -1.49 4.33 -1.61
CA PRO A 68 -2.44 4.14 -2.71
C PRO A 68 -3.25 2.85 -2.56
N LEU A 69 -4.57 2.93 -2.74
CA LEU A 69 -5.47 1.77 -2.75
C LEU A 69 -5.52 1.19 -4.17
N VAL A 70 -5.00 -0.02 -4.33
CA VAL A 70 -4.87 -0.66 -5.63
C VAL A 70 -5.78 -1.89 -5.76
N GLY A 71 -6.35 -2.05 -6.95
CA GLY A 71 -7.08 -3.23 -7.40
C GLY A 71 -6.16 -4.30 -7.98
N SER A 72 -6.75 -5.40 -8.37
CA SER A 72 -6.10 -6.55 -9.00
C SER A 72 -6.16 -6.45 -10.53
N GLU A 73 -5.85 -7.55 -11.23
CA GLU A 73 -6.05 -7.65 -12.69
C GLU A 73 -7.45 -8.19 -13.05
N LEU A 74 -8.36 -8.22 -12.08
CA LEU A 74 -9.75 -8.68 -12.20
C LEU A 74 -10.70 -7.53 -11.87
N GLY A 75 -12.01 -7.71 -12.13
CA GLY A 75 -12.99 -6.69 -11.75
C GLY A 75 -13.11 -6.55 -10.23
N ASP A 76 -12.73 -5.38 -9.71
CA ASP A 76 -12.70 -5.07 -8.30
C ASP A 76 -13.75 -4.03 -7.88
N THR A 77 -14.00 -3.98 -6.58
CA THR A 77 -14.74 -2.88 -5.95
C THR A 77 -13.86 -2.23 -4.89
N LEU A 78 -13.35 -1.04 -5.20
CA LEU A 78 -12.48 -0.28 -4.30
C LEU A 78 -13.24 0.92 -3.74
N ARG A 79 -13.03 1.19 -2.45
CA ARG A 79 -13.65 2.31 -1.73
C ARG A 79 -12.58 3.06 -0.96
N GLY A 80 -12.37 4.33 -1.32
CA GLY A 80 -11.63 5.28 -0.52
C GLY A 80 -12.41 5.70 0.73
N GLY A 81 -11.88 6.67 1.45
CA GLY A 81 -12.29 7.11 2.77
C GLY A 81 -12.86 8.52 2.77
N ASN A 82 -12.49 9.27 3.81
CA ASN A 82 -12.97 10.63 4.06
C ASN A 82 -11.89 11.69 3.83
N VAL A 83 -10.76 11.30 3.25
CA VAL A 83 -9.59 12.16 2.99
C VAL A 83 -9.22 12.00 1.51
N ASP A 84 -8.34 12.86 1.01
CA ASP A 84 -7.84 12.73 -0.36
C ASP A 84 -7.19 11.35 -0.56
N ASP A 85 -7.78 10.52 -1.43
CA ASP A 85 -7.30 9.18 -1.73
C ASP A 85 -6.63 9.11 -3.10
N TRP A 86 -5.61 8.25 -3.21
CA TRP A 86 -5.09 7.80 -4.50
C TRP A 86 -5.53 6.35 -4.71
N MET A 87 -6.31 6.12 -5.76
CA MET A 87 -6.86 4.82 -6.12
C MET A 87 -6.46 4.43 -7.54
N GLN A 88 -6.17 3.13 -7.74
CA GLN A 88 -5.84 2.57 -9.05
C GLN A 88 -6.53 1.22 -9.24
N GLY A 89 -7.36 1.09 -10.28
CA GLY A 89 -8.10 -0.14 -10.59
C GLY A 89 -7.22 -1.28 -11.10
N ASN A 90 -6.15 -0.94 -11.85
CA ASN A 90 -5.36 -1.88 -12.65
C ASN A 90 -6.18 -2.52 -13.78
N GLY A 91 -6.17 -3.84 -13.94
CA GLY A 91 -6.86 -4.51 -15.04
C GLY A 91 -8.24 -5.00 -14.62
N GLY A 92 -9.22 -5.00 -15.52
CA GLY A 92 -10.55 -5.52 -15.23
C GLY A 92 -11.65 -4.49 -15.47
N ASN A 93 -12.86 -4.83 -15.03
CA ASN A 93 -14.00 -3.90 -15.02
C ASN A 93 -14.27 -3.49 -13.58
N ASP A 94 -13.68 -2.36 -13.18
CA ASP A 94 -13.67 -1.92 -11.79
C ASP A 94 -14.81 -0.98 -11.42
N SER A 95 -15.18 -1.01 -10.14
CA SER A 95 -16.05 -0.02 -9.51
C SER A 95 -15.26 0.71 -8.43
N LEU A 96 -14.81 1.93 -8.75
CA LEU A 96 -13.97 2.75 -7.88
C LEU A 96 -14.81 3.88 -7.27
N TYR A 97 -14.85 3.93 -5.94
CA TYR A 97 -15.55 4.96 -5.18
C TYR A 97 -14.55 5.75 -4.34
N GLY A 98 -14.22 6.98 -4.75
CA GLY A 98 -13.26 7.85 -4.03
C GLY A 98 -13.67 8.16 -2.60
N GLY A 99 -14.93 8.51 -2.38
CA GLY A 99 -15.41 8.88 -1.06
C GLY A 99 -15.47 10.40 -0.92
N ASN A 100 -15.06 10.92 0.24
CA ASN A 100 -14.94 12.37 0.45
C ASN A 100 -13.48 12.78 0.32
N GLY A 101 -13.22 13.95 -0.28
CA GLY A 101 -11.86 14.44 -0.51
C GLY A 101 -11.69 14.84 -1.97
N ASN A 102 -10.50 15.28 -2.32
CA ASN A 102 -10.06 15.42 -3.70
C ASN A 102 -9.28 14.18 -4.10
N ASP A 103 -9.98 13.21 -4.68
CA ASP A 103 -9.41 11.91 -4.99
C ASP A 103 -8.73 11.90 -6.36
N LEU A 104 -7.60 11.18 -6.45
CA LEU A 104 -6.99 10.78 -7.72
C LEU A 104 -7.37 9.33 -7.99
N ILE A 105 -8.22 9.10 -9.01
CA ILE A 105 -8.71 7.77 -9.37
C ILE A 105 -8.27 7.43 -10.79
N GLU A 106 -7.49 6.36 -10.92
CA GLU A 106 -7.11 5.77 -12.20
C GLU A 106 -7.87 4.47 -12.42
N GLY A 107 -8.67 4.41 -13.48
CA GLY A 107 -9.57 3.29 -13.76
C GLY A 107 -8.88 2.00 -14.18
N GLY A 108 -7.80 2.10 -14.98
CA GLY A 108 -7.26 0.98 -15.74
C GLY A 108 -7.39 1.14 -17.24
#